data_AF-A0A2M7QT82-F1
#
_entry.id   AF-A0A2M7QT82-F1
#
_cell.length_a   1.000
_cell.length_b   1.000
_cell.length_c   1.000
_cell.angle_alpha   90.00
_cell.angle_beta   90.00
_cell.angle_gamma   90.00
#
_symmetry.space_group_name_H-M   'P 1'
#
loop_
_entity.id
_entity.type
_entity.pdbx_description
1 polymer ?
#
loop_
_entity_poly.entity_id
_entity_poly.type
_entity_poly.pdbx_seq_one_letter_code
_entity_poly.pdbx_strand_id
1 'polypeptide(L)'
;MRGRFKFNILLAMEYSVYITYKCNLRCSFCYVKKKISLYDTPTLTDEHIEQIIKYISTNKNGQKDRVMFFGGEPLIDYEIIKKFINKSGGLNLSYGIYTNGLLLNSVPLDFLKLLDIFLISIDGDKKAHEKYRGQTYKKIVGNIKKIKPKLDSLIIGRVTVTEETNIYKSVKSLINDVDAVHWRSLTNRSLMMQRNL
;
A
#
# COMPACT_ATOMS: atom_id res chain seq x y z
N MET A 1 -39.41 -7.23 -27.26
CA MET A 1 -39.08 -7.18 -25.82
C MET A 1 -37.57 -7.34 -25.66
N ARG A 2 -36.81 -6.26 -25.42
CA ARG A 2 -35.37 -6.35 -25.12
C ARG A 2 -35.21 -6.61 -23.62
N GLY A 3 -35.03 -7.87 -23.25
CA GLY A 3 -34.68 -8.24 -21.88
C GLY A 3 -33.32 -7.63 -21.53
N ARG A 4 -33.30 -6.65 -20.62
CA ARG A 4 -32.08 -6.22 -19.93
C ARG A 4 -31.67 -7.38 -19.02
N PHE A 5 -30.73 -8.20 -19.47
CA PHE A 5 -30.01 -9.10 -18.58
C PHE A 5 -29.30 -8.26 -17.52
N LYS A 6 -29.86 -8.18 -16.30
CA LYS A 6 -29.15 -7.65 -15.14
C LYS A 6 -28.15 -8.70 -14.69
N PHE A 7 -26.91 -8.61 -15.17
CA PHE A 7 -25.78 -9.29 -14.57
C PHE A 7 -25.55 -8.66 -13.18
N ASN A 8 -26.13 -9.26 -12.13
CA ASN A 8 -25.78 -8.93 -10.74
C ASN A 8 -24.41 -9.56 -10.44
N ILE A 9 -23.34 -8.98 -10.97
CA ILE A 9 -21.98 -9.34 -10.59
C ILE A 9 -21.69 -8.59 -9.28
N LEU A 10 -21.77 -9.31 -8.16
CA LEU A 10 -21.32 -8.81 -6.87
C LEU A 10 -19.78 -8.81 -6.89
N LEU A 11 -19.18 -7.65 -7.14
CA LEU A 11 -17.72 -7.47 -7.08
C LEU A 11 -17.30 -7.13 -5.66
N ALA A 12 -16.21 -7.75 -5.19
CA ALA A 12 -15.57 -7.33 -3.95
C ALA A 12 -15.07 -5.89 -4.10
N MET A 13 -15.33 -5.06 -3.08
CA MET A 13 -14.86 -3.68 -3.07
C MET A 13 -13.50 -3.55 -2.40
N GLU A 14 -12.73 -2.54 -2.80
CA GLU A 14 -11.48 -2.17 -2.14
C GLU A 14 -11.59 -0.75 -1.57
N TYR A 15 -11.37 -0.61 -0.26
CA TYR A 15 -11.37 0.65 0.47
C TYR A 15 -9.94 1.05 0.80
N SER A 16 -9.48 2.19 0.32
CA SER A 16 -8.17 2.75 0.69
C SER A 16 -8.29 3.66 1.90
N VAL A 17 -7.66 3.31 3.01
CA VAL A 17 -7.70 4.07 4.27
C VAL A 17 -6.35 4.73 4.50
N TYR A 18 -6.36 6.06 4.64
CA TYR A 18 -5.16 6.86 4.81
C TYR A 18 -4.80 6.99 6.30
N ILE A 19 -3.67 6.42 6.72
CA ILE A 19 -3.32 6.28 8.15
C ILE A 19 -2.61 7.51 8.70
N THR A 20 -1.60 8.01 7.98
CA THR A 20 -0.67 9.03 8.48
C THR A 20 0.06 9.70 7.33
N TYR A 21 0.46 10.97 7.50
CA TYR A 21 1.38 11.65 6.58
C TYR A 21 2.86 11.46 6.96
N LYS A 22 3.17 10.89 8.14
CA LYS A 22 4.54 10.64 8.57
C LYS A 22 5.20 9.62 7.63
N CYS A 23 6.44 9.87 7.25
CA CYS A 23 7.23 8.92 6.45
C CYS A 23 8.71 9.03 6.80
N ASN A 24 9.38 7.89 6.90
CA ASN A 24 10.83 7.79 7.11
C ASN A 24 11.64 7.89 5.81
N LEU A 25 11.00 8.22 4.68
CA LEU A 25 11.63 8.48 3.37
C LEU A 25 11.15 9.79 2.75
N ARG A 26 11.97 10.34 1.85
CA ARG A 26 11.68 11.58 1.11
C ARG A 26 11.79 11.36 -0.40
N CYS A 27 11.02 10.42 -0.95
CA CYS A 27 11.10 10.05 -2.36
C CYS A 27 10.82 11.24 -3.28
N SER A 28 11.55 11.37 -4.39
CA SER A 28 11.45 12.54 -5.28
C SER A 28 10.12 12.63 -6.03
N PHE A 29 9.50 11.50 -6.35
CA PHE A 29 8.17 11.44 -6.98
C PHE A 29 7.00 11.35 -5.98
N CYS A 30 7.23 11.61 -4.69
CA CYS A 30 6.23 11.36 -3.65
C CYS A 30 5.01 12.27 -3.79
N TYR A 31 3.85 11.69 -4.14
CA TYR A 31 2.57 12.41 -4.18
C TYR A 31 2.12 12.89 -2.79
N VAL A 32 2.41 12.10 -1.75
CA VAL A 32 2.06 12.45 -0.37
C VAL A 32 2.73 13.74 0.06
N LYS A 33 4.02 13.92 -0.28
CA LYS A 33 4.78 15.14 0.05
C LYS A 33 4.11 16.42 -0.46
N LYS A 34 3.46 16.38 -1.63
CA LYS A 34 2.72 17.53 -2.19
C LYS A 34 1.48 17.91 -1.36
N LYS A 35 0.99 17.03 -0.49
CA LYS A 35 -0.17 17.25 0.39
C LYS A 35 0.19 17.59 1.83
N ILE A 36 1.44 17.33 2.26
CA ILE A 36 1.89 17.55 3.65
C ILE A 36 1.83 19.03 4.06
N SER A 37 1.97 19.97 3.12
CA SER A 37 1.90 21.41 3.44
C SER A 37 0.48 21.96 3.58
N LEU A 38 -0.56 21.15 3.38
CA LEU A 38 -1.95 21.64 3.32
C LEU A 38 -2.80 21.26 4.55
N TYR A 39 -2.36 20.34 5.39
CA TYR A 39 -3.14 19.86 6.53
C TYR A 39 -2.23 19.50 7.70
N ASP A 40 -2.46 20.15 8.84
CA ASP A 40 -1.94 19.71 10.15
C ASP A 40 -2.21 18.22 10.32
N THR A 41 -1.18 17.49 10.74
CA THR A 41 -1.07 16.03 10.75
C THR A 41 -2.36 15.29 11.15
N PRO A 42 -3.13 14.71 10.21
CA PRO A 42 -4.23 13.84 10.55
C PRO A 42 -3.62 12.50 10.93
N THR A 43 -3.65 12.22 12.22
CA THR A 43 -3.66 10.86 12.72
C THR A 43 -5.13 10.45 12.78
N LEU A 44 -5.50 9.29 12.22
CA LEU A 44 -6.86 8.77 12.35
C LEU A 44 -7.25 8.71 13.83
N THR A 45 -8.37 9.34 14.18
CA THR A 45 -8.95 9.25 15.52
C THR A 45 -9.86 8.03 15.62
N ASP A 46 -10.27 7.68 16.83
CA ASP A 46 -11.22 6.58 17.05
C ASP A 46 -12.56 6.83 16.37
N GLU A 47 -13.02 8.07 16.38
CA GLU A 47 -14.26 8.47 15.73
C GLU A 47 -14.16 8.29 14.20
N HIS A 48 -13.03 8.67 13.59
CA HIS A 48 -12.82 8.42 12.16
C HIS A 48 -12.83 6.92 11.84
N ILE A 49 -12.19 6.09 12.68
CA ILE A 49 -12.22 4.63 12.50
C ILE A 49 -13.66 4.11 12.52
N GLU A 50 -14.47 4.54 13.49
CA GLU A 50 -15.87 4.11 13.62
C GLU A 50 -16.72 4.56 12.43
N GLN A 51 -16.54 5.80 11.95
CA GLN A 51 -17.22 6.30 10.76
C GLN A 51 -16.84 5.50 9.51
N ILE A 52 -15.57 5.16 9.32
CA ILE A 52 -15.11 4.35 8.18
C ILE A 52 -15.68 2.93 8.27
N ILE A 53 -15.63 2.30 9.45
CA ILE A 53 -16.17 0.94 9.64
C ILE A 53 -17.68 0.91 9.39
N LYS A 54 -18.41 1.92 9.88
CA LYS A 54 -19.84 2.08 9.60
C LYS A 54 -20.10 2.26 8.11
N TYR A 55 -19.30 3.06 7.42
CA TYR A 55 -19.43 3.24 5.97
C TYR A 55 -19.19 1.93 5.21
N ILE A 56 -18.15 1.16 5.56
CA ILE A 56 -17.89 -0.14 4.95
C ILE A 56 -19.07 -1.09 5.22
N SER A 57 -19.55 -1.18 6.47
CA SER A 57 -20.61 -2.10 6.84
C SER A 57 -21.93 -1.83 6.10
N THR A 58 -22.30 -0.55 5.92
CA THR A 58 -23.52 -0.17 5.20
C THR A 58 -23.46 -0.41 3.69
N ASN A 59 -22.26 -0.53 3.12
CA ASN A 59 -22.08 -0.73 1.68
C ASN A 59 -21.74 -2.19 1.32
N LYS A 60 -21.64 -3.10 2.29
CA LYS A 60 -21.34 -4.51 2.02
C LYS A 60 -22.36 -5.14 1.06
N ASN A 61 -21.85 -5.98 0.18
CA ASN A 61 -22.65 -6.67 -0.83
C ASN A 61 -22.57 -8.21 -0.71
N GLY A 62 -22.15 -8.71 0.46
CA GLY A 62 -21.98 -10.14 0.74
C GLY A 62 -20.63 -10.72 0.33
N GLN A 63 -19.79 -9.97 -0.40
CA GLN A 63 -18.42 -10.39 -0.74
C GLN A 63 -17.42 -10.09 0.38
N LYS A 64 -16.25 -10.76 0.30
CA LYS A 64 -15.09 -10.45 1.14
C LYS A 64 -14.38 -9.21 0.57
N ASP A 65 -14.81 -8.04 1.02
CA ASP A 65 -14.20 -6.76 0.64
C ASP A 65 -12.79 -6.62 1.23
N ARG A 66 -12.02 -5.69 0.68
CA ARG A 66 -10.63 -5.42 1.09
C ARG A 66 -10.46 -4.02 1.63
N VAL A 67 -9.66 -3.87 2.69
CA VAL A 67 -9.16 -2.58 3.17
C VAL A 67 -7.67 -2.50 2.91
N MET A 68 -7.25 -1.45 2.21
CA MET A 68 -5.85 -1.17 1.91
C MET A 68 -5.37 0.05 2.70
N PHE A 69 -4.46 -0.18 3.64
CA PHE A 69 -3.85 0.87 4.43
C PHE A 69 -2.77 1.60 3.63
N PHE A 70 -2.92 2.91 3.47
CA PHE A 70 -2.02 3.80 2.74
C PHE A 70 -1.63 5.01 3.59
N GLY A 71 -0.67 5.80 3.13
CA GLY A 71 -0.16 6.93 3.91
C GLY A 71 1.16 7.47 3.38
N GLY A 72 1.91 8.12 4.25
CA GLY A 72 3.37 8.23 4.15
C GLY A 72 4.00 6.85 4.33
N GLU A 73 4.33 6.46 5.56
CA GLU A 73 4.68 5.07 5.93
C GLU A 73 3.70 4.58 7.01
N PRO A 74 2.68 3.78 6.65
CA PRO A 74 1.65 3.35 7.58
C PRO A 74 2.17 2.51 8.76
N LEU A 75 3.30 1.80 8.59
CA LEU A 75 3.89 1.02 9.70
C LEU A 75 4.44 1.89 10.83
N ILE A 76 4.59 3.21 10.66
CA ILE A 76 4.96 4.13 11.75
C ILE A 76 3.85 4.17 12.82
N ASP A 77 2.59 4.17 12.39
CA ASP A 77 1.42 4.29 13.28
C ASP A 77 0.61 2.96 13.26
N TYR A 78 1.29 1.81 13.30
CA TYR A 78 0.68 0.49 13.11
C TYR A 78 -0.37 0.12 14.17
N GLU A 79 -0.31 0.68 15.38
CA GLU A 79 -1.32 0.46 16.43
C GLU A 79 -2.71 0.95 16.02
N ILE A 80 -2.79 2.00 15.20
CA ILE A 80 -4.06 2.50 14.63
C ILE A 80 -4.64 1.46 13.67
N ILE A 81 -3.79 0.86 12.84
CA ILE A 81 -4.18 -0.21 11.92
C ILE A 81 -4.68 -1.42 12.71
N LYS A 82 -3.96 -1.82 13.76
CA LYS A 82 -4.35 -2.92 14.64
C LYS A 82 -5.72 -2.66 15.28
N LYS A 83 -5.95 -1.44 15.77
CA LYS A 83 -7.23 -1.01 16.32
C LYS A 83 -8.36 -1.06 15.29
N PHE A 84 -8.10 -0.60 14.07
CA PHE A 84 -9.06 -0.69 12.96
C PHE A 84 -9.45 -2.14 12.69
N ILE A 85 -8.48 -3.04 12.54
CA ILE A 85 -8.70 -4.47 12.27
C ILE A 85 -9.54 -5.09 13.39
N ASN A 86 -9.20 -4.84 14.64
CA ASN A 86 -9.94 -5.36 15.80
C ASN A 86 -11.40 -4.88 15.80
N LYS A 87 -11.65 -3.58 15.57
CA LYS A 87 -13.02 -3.04 15.52
C LYS A 87 -13.84 -3.53 14.32
N SER A 88 -13.19 -3.95 13.24
CA SER A 88 -13.85 -4.40 11.99
C SER A 88 -13.91 -5.92 11.83
N GLY A 89 -13.49 -6.70 12.83
CA GLY A 89 -13.42 -8.16 12.78
C GLY A 89 -14.73 -8.87 12.39
N GLY A 90 -15.89 -8.27 12.67
CA GLY A 90 -17.20 -8.81 12.30
C GLY A 90 -17.60 -8.63 10.81
N LEU A 91 -16.81 -7.91 10.01
CA LEU A 91 -17.20 -7.52 8.65
C LEU A 91 -16.69 -8.45 7.54
N ASN A 92 -15.98 -9.54 7.88
CA ASN A 92 -15.33 -10.45 6.94
C ASN A 92 -14.55 -9.68 5.85
N LEU A 93 -13.50 -8.98 6.27
CA LEU A 93 -12.65 -8.17 5.40
C LEU A 93 -11.30 -8.85 5.20
N SER A 94 -10.65 -8.55 4.07
CA SER A 94 -9.23 -8.77 3.87
C SER A 94 -8.47 -7.46 4.10
N TYR A 95 -7.28 -7.53 4.70
CA TYR A 95 -6.46 -6.37 5.01
C TYR A 95 -5.17 -6.40 4.22
N GLY A 96 -4.84 -5.29 3.57
CA GLY A 96 -3.54 -5.11 2.94
C GLY A 96 -2.91 -3.78 3.30
N ILE A 97 -1.61 -3.68 3.08
CA ILE A 97 -0.84 -2.48 3.41
C ILE A 97 0.07 -2.09 2.25
N TYR A 98 0.18 -0.80 2.01
CA TYR A 98 1.28 -0.23 1.24
C TYR A 98 2.38 0.22 2.19
N THR A 99 3.59 -0.26 1.98
CA THR A 99 4.75 0.08 2.83
C THR A 99 5.99 0.30 1.96
N ASN A 100 6.94 1.10 2.43
CA ASN A 100 8.28 1.16 1.87
C ASN A 100 9.16 -0.02 2.31
N GLY A 101 8.69 -0.86 3.23
CA GLY A 101 9.34 -2.11 3.64
C GLY A 101 10.47 -1.95 4.67
N LEU A 102 10.84 -0.73 5.06
CA LEU A 102 11.96 -0.50 6.00
C LEU A 102 11.65 -0.92 7.43
N LEU A 103 10.37 -0.87 7.83
CA LEU A 103 9.91 -1.15 9.19
C LEU A 103 9.36 -2.57 9.38
N LEU A 104 9.39 -3.42 8.34
CA LEU A 104 8.87 -4.79 8.42
C LEU A 104 9.52 -5.62 9.54
N ASN A 105 10.79 -5.36 9.87
CA ASN A 105 11.49 -6.04 10.96
C ASN A 105 11.37 -5.33 12.32
N SER A 106 10.74 -4.15 12.36
CA SER A 106 10.65 -3.31 13.56
C SER A 106 9.27 -3.35 14.21
N VAL A 107 8.25 -3.81 13.48
CA VAL A 107 6.90 -3.99 14.03
C VAL A 107 6.69 -5.43 14.50
N PRO A 108 5.78 -5.67 15.48
CA PRO A 108 5.51 -7.01 15.99
C PRO A 108 5.05 -7.98 14.90
N LEU A 109 5.59 -9.20 14.91
CA LEU A 109 5.22 -10.23 13.92
C LEU A 109 3.72 -10.58 14.00
N ASP A 110 3.14 -10.62 15.20
CA ASP A 110 1.72 -10.93 15.37
C ASP A 110 0.81 -9.86 14.78
N PHE A 111 1.26 -8.60 14.71
CA PHE A 111 0.55 -7.57 13.97
C PHE A 111 0.65 -7.82 12.45
N LEU A 112 1.83 -8.14 11.94
CA LEU A 112 2.02 -8.42 10.50
C LEU A 112 1.16 -9.59 10.02
N LYS A 113 0.95 -10.61 10.87
CA LYS A 113 0.07 -11.75 10.58
C LYS A 113 -1.41 -11.39 10.46
N LEU A 114 -1.83 -10.20 10.90
CA LEU A 114 -3.21 -9.71 10.69
C LEU A 114 -3.44 -9.17 9.27
N LEU A 115 -2.39 -9.03 8.46
CA LEU A 115 -2.45 -8.49 7.11
C LEU A 115 -2.33 -9.63 6.10
N ASP A 116 -3.24 -9.67 5.13
CA ASP A 116 -3.24 -10.68 4.06
C ASP A 116 -2.30 -10.29 2.91
N ILE A 117 -2.06 -9.00 2.67
CA ILE A 117 -1.32 -8.51 1.50
C ILE A 117 -0.36 -7.37 1.86
N PHE A 118 0.88 -7.47 1.40
CA PHE A 118 1.89 -6.42 1.48
C PHE A 118 2.25 -5.91 0.09
N LEU A 119 1.97 -4.65 -0.22
CA LEU A 119 2.49 -3.99 -1.40
C LEU A 119 3.73 -3.18 -1.01
N ILE A 120 4.90 -3.78 -1.22
CA ILE A 120 6.18 -3.21 -0.82
C ILE A 120 6.71 -2.36 -1.96
N SER A 121 6.95 -1.09 -1.69
CA SER A 121 7.48 -0.16 -2.68
C SER A 121 8.96 -0.43 -2.97
N ILE A 122 9.24 -1.14 -4.05
CA ILE A 122 10.59 -1.49 -4.49
C ILE A 122 10.67 -1.38 -6.02
N ASP A 123 11.31 -0.31 -6.52
CA ASP A 123 11.24 0.07 -7.94
C ASP A 123 12.23 -0.69 -8.84
N GLY A 124 12.20 -2.03 -8.80
CA GLY A 124 13.05 -2.87 -9.63
C GLY A 124 14.44 -3.08 -9.06
N ASP A 125 15.48 -2.92 -9.89
CA ASP A 125 16.85 -3.16 -9.44
C ASP A 125 17.35 -2.07 -8.47
N LYS A 126 18.51 -2.32 -7.85
CA LYS A 126 19.14 -1.39 -6.91
C LYS A 126 19.27 0.02 -7.50
N LYS A 127 19.73 0.14 -8.75
CA LYS A 127 19.99 1.44 -9.38
C LYS A 127 18.69 2.21 -9.59
N ALA A 128 17.66 1.55 -10.12
CA ALA A 128 16.35 2.14 -10.35
C ALA A 128 15.67 2.56 -9.04
N HIS A 129 15.74 1.72 -8.01
CA HIS A 129 15.20 2.04 -6.68
C HIS A 129 15.91 3.24 -6.03
N GLU A 130 17.23 3.18 -5.95
CA GLU A 130 18.01 4.14 -5.18
C GLU A 130 18.02 5.53 -5.83
N LYS A 131 17.83 5.61 -7.16
CA LYS A 131 17.66 6.87 -7.90
C LYS A 131 16.57 7.75 -7.30
N TYR A 132 15.48 7.16 -6.80
CA TYR A 132 14.31 7.92 -6.35
C TYR A 132 13.99 7.78 -4.86
N ARG A 133 14.45 6.71 -4.20
CA ARG A 133 14.10 6.38 -2.81
C ARG A 133 15.28 6.41 -1.84
N GLY A 134 16.49 6.71 -2.33
CA GLY A 134 17.72 6.67 -1.54
C GLY A 134 18.24 5.24 -1.34
N GLN A 135 19.34 5.09 -0.58
CA GLN A 135 20.09 3.84 -0.42
C GLN A 135 19.40 2.80 0.49
N THR A 136 18.18 2.40 0.13
CA THR A 136 17.29 1.56 0.95
C THR A 136 17.11 0.15 0.40
N TYR A 137 17.48 -0.09 -0.85
CA TYR A 137 17.19 -1.33 -1.57
C TYR A 137 17.63 -2.60 -0.82
N LYS A 138 18.90 -2.67 -0.42
CA LYS A 138 19.45 -3.84 0.30
C LYS A 138 18.71 -4.10 1.62
N LYS A 139 18.35 -3.05 2.35
CA LYS A 139 17.63 -3.15 3.62
C LYS A 139 16.23 -3.69 3.41
N ILE A 140 15.51 -3.22 2.39
CA ILE A 140 14.17 -3.69 2.06
C ILE A 140 14.20 -5.16 1.64
N VAL A 141 15.08 -5.56 0.72
CA VAL A 141 15.23 -6.97 0.31
C VAL A 141 15.58 -7.86 1.51
N GLY A 142 16.53 -7.43 2.35
CA GLY A 142 16.88 -8.16 3.57
C GLY A 142 15.72 -8.28 4.56
N ASN A 143 14.87 -7.26 4.65
CA ASN A 143 13.66 -7.31 5.46
C ASN A 143 12.65 -8.32 4.90
N ILE A 144 12.37 -8.28 3.60
CA ILE A 144 11.47 -9.22 2.92
C ILE A 144 11.90 -10.66 3.17
N LYS A 145 13.18 -10.99 2.95
CA LYS A 145 13.71 -12.34 3.16
C LYS A 145 13.56 -12.84 4.60
N LYS A 146 13.57 -11.94 5.59
CA LYS A 146 13.41 -12.29 7.01
C LYS A 146 11.96 -12.51 7.40
N ILE A 147 11.02 -11.73 6.85
CA ILE A 147 9.61 -11.81 7.24
C ILE A 147 8.80 -12.78 6.40
N LYS A 148 9.12 -12.97 5.12
CA LYS A 148 8.33 -13.77 4.19
C LYS A 148 8.13 -15.21 4.66
N PRO A 149 9.14 -15.93 5.17
CA PRO A 149 8.95 -17.30 5.66
C PRO A 149 8.09 -17.41 6.93
N LYS A 150 7.70 -16.30 7.54
CA LYS A 150 6.95 -16.22 8.81
C LYS A 150 5.51 -15.75 8.61
N LEU A 151 5.11 -15.48 7.37
CA LEU A 151 3.81 -14.94 6.99
C LEU A 151 3.19 -15.83 5.92
N ASP A 152 1.88 -16.05 6.03
CA ASP A 152 1.06 -16.67 4.97
C ASP A 152 0.53 -15.60 3.98
N SER A 153 0.92 -14.35 4.18
CA SER A 153 0.48 -13.17 3.43
C SER A 153 1.13 -13.07 2.04
N LEU A 154 0.40 -12.53 1.08
CA LEU A 154 0.91 -12.24 -0.26
C LEU A 154 1.85 -11.02 -0.22
N ILE A 155 3.10 -11.19 -0.63
CA ILE A 155 4.06 -10.08 -0.76
C ILE A 155 4.20 -9.69 -2.23
N ILE A 156 3.79 -8.47 -2.55
CA ILE A 156 3.83 -7.91 -3.90
C ILE A 156 4.89 -6.80 -3.95
N GLY A 157 5.86 -6.96 -4.85
CA GLY A 157 6.80 -5.90 -5.21
C GLY A 157 6.09 -4.84 -6.06
N ARG A 158 5.94 -3.63 -5.52
CA ARG A 158 5.29 -2.51 -6.21
C ARG A 158 6.34 -1.62 -6.87
N VAL A 159 6.40 -1.68 -8.19
CA VAL A 159 7.35 -0.95 -9.04
C VAL A 159 6.71 0.31 -9.58
N THR A 160 7.36 1.45 -9.35
CA THR A 160 7.01 2.72 -9.98
C THR A 160 7.79 2.84 -11.29
N VAL A 161 7.09 2.80 -12.43
CA VAL A 161 7.69 2.80 -13.76
C VAL A 161 7.74 4.24 -14.30
N THR A 162 8.91 4.60 -14.81
CA THR A 162 9.20 5.82 -15.58
C THR A 162 9.59 5.47 -17.02
N GLU A 163 9.73 6.47 -17.89
CA GLU A 163 10.21 6.28 -19.27
C GLU A 163 11.59 5.60 -19.34
N GLU A 164 12.43 5.78 -18.33
CA GLU A 164 13.76 5.16 -18.25
C GLU A 164 13.74 3.73 -17.67
N THR A 165 12.58 3.23 -17.24
CA THR A 165 12.50 1.96 -16.51
C THR A 165 12.56 0.77 -17.45
N ASN A 166 13.59 -0.07 -17.31
CA ASN A 166 13.62 -1.39 -17.94
C ASN A 166 12.74 -2.38 -17.15
N ILE A 167 11.50 -2.57 -17.60
CA ILE A 167 10.50 -3.40 -16.92
C ILE A 167 10.99 -4.85 -16.73
N TYR A 168 11.56 -5.46 -17.77
CA TYR A 168 12.06 -6.84 -17.69
C TYR A 168 13.11 -6.99 -16.59
N LYS A 169 14.10 -6.09 -16.56
CA LYS A 169 15.15 -6.10 -15.55
C LYS A 169 14.60 -5.86 -14.15
N SER A 170 13.66 -4.93 -14.01
CA SER A 170 12.98 -4.64 -12.75
C SER A 170 12.26 -5.87 -12.20
N VAL A 171 11.45 -6.54 -13.02
CA VAL A 171 10.73 -7.76 -12.63
C VAL A 171 11.70 -8.88 -12.28
N LYS A 172 12.68 -9.15 -13.14
CA LYS A 172 13.68 -10.22 -12.94
C LYS A 172 14.47 -10.05 -11.64
N SER A 173 14.73 -8.80 -11.23
CA SER A 173 15.44 -8.51 -9.98
C SER A 173 14.63 -8.78 -8.71
N LEU A 174 13.29 -8.89 -8.81
CA LEU A 174 12.39 -9.00 -7.67
C LEU A 174 11.70 -10.36 -7.56
N ILE A 175 11.49 -11.07 -8.68
CA ILE A 175 10.63 -12.25 -8.75
C ILE A 175 11.04 -13.41 -7.81
N ASN A 176 12.30 -13.43 -7.35
CA ASN A 176 12.77 -14.43 -6.38
C ASN A 176 12.50 -14.04 -4.92
N ASP A 177 12.23 -12.76 -4.65
CA ASP A 177 12.05 -12.22 -3.30
C ASP A 177 10.57 -11.96 -2.97
N VAL A 178 9.71 -11.75 -3.97
CA VAL A 178 8.27 -11.44 -3.82
C VAL A 178 7.39 -12.44 -4.57
N ASP A 179 6.13 -12.57 -4.17
CA ASP A 179 5.16 -13.49 -4.80
C ASP A 179 4.63 -12.97 -6.14
N ALA A 180 4.53 -11.64 -6.28
CA ALA A 180 4.10 -11.00 -7.49
C ALA A 180 4.75 -9.63 -7.65
N VAL A 181 4.75 -9.11 -8.88
CA VAL A 181 5.20 -7.75 -9.17
C VAL A 181 4.04 -6.96 -9.77
N HIS A 182 3.74 -5.81 -9.17
CA HIS A 182 2.73 -4.87 -9.65
C HIS A 182 3.41 -3.56 -10.09
N TRP A 183 3.27 -3.19 -11.36
CA TRP A 183 3.77 -1.92 -11.86
C TRP A 183 2.71 -0.82 -11.87
N ARG A 184 3.13 0.41 -11.59
CA ARG A 184 2.34 1.61 -11.83
C ARG A 184 3.17 2.60 -12.63
N SER A 185 2.62 3.08 -13.75
CA SER A 185 3.24 4.17 -14.50
C SER A 185 3.09 5.50 -13.74
N LEU A 186 4.18 6.26 -13.66
CA LEU A 186 4.12 7.69 -13.38
C LEU A 186 3.61 8.38 -14.64
N THR A 187 2.30 8.52 -14.79
CA THR A 187 1.75 9.34 -15.88
C THR A 187 2.07 10.81 -15.63
N ASN A 188 2.57 11.47 -16.68
CA ASN A 188 3.08 12.86 -16.68
C ASN A 188 2.11 13.94 -16.16
N ARG A 189 0.87 13.65 -15.72
CA ARG A 189 -0.02 14.71 -15.16
C ARG A 189 0.52 15.32 -13.87
N SER A 190 1.30 14.60 -13.08
CA SER A 190 1.95 15.16 -11.88
C SER A 190 3.24 15.95 -12.16
N LEU A 191 3.80 15.87 -13.38
CA LEU A 191 4.98 16.61 -13.86
C LEU A 191 4.62 17.72 -14.87
N MET A 192 3.48 17.61 -15.59
CA MET A 192 3.02 18.64 -16.54
C MET A 192 2.63 19.97 -15.87
N MET A 193 2.25 19.96 -14.59
CA MET A 193 2.08 21.22 -13.82
C MET A 193 3.42 21.91 -13.47
N GLN A 194 4.57 21.32 -13.80
CA GLN A 194 5.89 21.92 -13.57
C GLN A 194 6.61 22.33 -14.86
N ARG A 195 5.94 22.26 -16.02
CA ARG A 195 6.54 22.68 -17.29
C ARG A 195 5.95 23.93 -17.91
N ASN A 196 5.04 24.63 -17.22
CA ASN A 196 4.62 26.00 -17.50
C ASN A 196 3.87 26.56 -16.29
N LEU A 197 4.61 27.16 -15.35
CA LEU A 197 4.24 28.31 -14.52
C LEU A 197 5.54 28.90 -13.98
#